data_AF-A0A1U7GMA3-F1
#
_entry.id   AF-A0A1U7GMA3-F1
#
_cell.length_a   1.000
_cell.length_b   1.000
_cell.length_c   1.000
_cell.angle_alpha   90.00
_cell.angle_beta   90.00
_cell.angle_gamma   90.00
#
_symmetry.space_group_name_H-M   'P 1'
#
loop_
_entity.id
_entity.type
_entity.pdbx_description
1 polymer ?
#
loop_
_entity_poly.entity_id
_entity_poly.type
_entity_poly.pdbx_seq_one_letter_code
_entity_poly.pdbx_strand_id
1 'polypeptide(L)'
;MSDTGGRRRSWIHITRRRASRLYTLVRLLEERPRPREEILKALEIGLRTFYRELDLLRRCGVRVRHKDRLYALGAEAADPRGRLPFPDPQLSFAEIAELARCECEAGRRLASLLDSITGQGGRPAPPTRRRTGPGPGRSGGNL
;
A
#
# COMPACT_ATOMS: atom_id res chain seq x y z
N MET A 1 -19.78 -3.97 -8.90
CA MET A 1 -19.32 -2.70 -8.31
C MET A 1 -18.25 -3.03 -7.30
N SER A 2 -16.98 -3.05 -7.72
CA SER A 2 -15.87 -3.40 -6.85
C SER A 2 -15.39 -2.13 -6.16
N ASP A 3 -15.64 -2.03 -4.86
CA ASP A 3 -15.10 -0.99 -4.00
C ASP A 3 -13.57 -1.18 -3.92
N THR A 4 -12.85 -0.61 -4.88
CA THR A 4 -11.39 -0.48 -4.87
C THR A 4 -11.02 0.60 -3.86
N GLY A 5 -11.36 0.35 -2.60
CA GLY A 5 -10.95 1.13 -1.45
C GLY A 5 -9.44 1.00 -1.28
N GLY A 6 -8.70 1.68 -2.15
CA GLY A 6 -7.29 1.98 -2.07
C GLY A 6 -7.04 2.87 -0.85
N ARG A 7 -7.30 2.35 0.34
CA ARG A 7 -6.76 2.90 1.57
C ARG A 7 -5.26 2.87 1.35
N ARG A 8 -4.68 4.06 1.19
CA ARG A 8 -3.23 4.28 1.12
C ARG A 8 -2.61 3.37 2.15
N ARG A 9 -1.92 2.31 1.70
CA ARG A 9 -1.18 1.42 2.60
C ARG A 9 -0.25 2.36 3.35
N SER A 10 -0.45 2.46 4.67
CA SER A 10 0.44 3.24 5.51
C SER A 10 1.85 2.70 5.26
N TRP A 11 2.74 3.54 4.73
CA TRP A 11 4.12 3.18 4.47
C TRP A 11 4.82 3.07 5.81
N ILE A 12 4.72 1.89 6.43
CA ILE A 12 5.29 1.59 7.74
C ILE A 12 6.49 0.68 7.48
N HIS A 13 7.69 1.22 7.65
CA HIS A 13 8.89 0.41 7.68
C HIS A 13 8.86 -0.51 8.90
N ILE A 14 9.01 -1.81 8.67
CA ILE A 14 9.08 -2.81 9.71
C ILE A 14 10.24 -3.77 9.43
N THR A 15 10.76 -4.39 10.49
CA THR A 15 11.77 -5.44 10.36
C THR A 15 11.14 -6.75 9.89
N ARG A 16 11.94 -7.61 9.26
CA ARG A 16 11.51 -8.96 8.86
C ARG A 16 10.91 -9.76 10.01
N ARG A 17 11.55 -9.71 11.20
CA ARG A 17 11.04 -10.40 12.40
C ARG A 17 9.67 -9.88 12.83
N ARG A 18 9.42 -8.58 12.71
CA ARG A 18 8.12 -7.99 13.03
C ARG A 18 7.06 -8.39 12.00
N ALA A 19 7.40 -8.39 10.71
CA ALA A 19 6.51 -8.82 9.64
C ALA A 19 6.05 -10.28 9.83
N SER A 20 7.01 -11.17 10.11
CA SER A 20 6.75 -12.58 10.41
C SER A 20 5.77 -12.74 11.58
N ARG A 21 5.99 -12.04 12.69
CA ARG A 21 5.07 -12.08 13.84
C ARG A 21 3.66 -11.61 13.50
N LEU A 22 3.52 -10.51 12.75
CA LEU A 22 2.21 -9.98 12.35
C LEU A 22 1.47 -10.96 11.44
N TYR A 23 2.19 -11.55 10.48
CA TYR A 23 1.64 -12.57 9.58
C TYR A 23 1.15 -13.79 10.37
N THR A 24 1.97 -14.32 11.27
CA THR A 24 1.61 -15.47 12.10
C THR A 24 0.44 -15.13 13.03
N LEU A 25 0.42 -13.93 13.63
CA LEU A 25 -0.69 -13.50 14.48
C LEU A 25 -2.01 -13.46 13.70
N VAL A 26 -2.04 -12.83 12.52
CA VAL A 26 -3.25 -12.79 11.70
C VAL A 26 -3.68 -14.19 11.30
N ARG A 27 -2.75 -15.03 10.82
CA ARG A 27 -3.05 -16.42 10.44
C ARG A 27 -3.67 -17.22 11.61
N LEU A 28 -3.10 -17.13 12.81
CA LEU A 28 -3.62 -17.82 13.99
C LEU A 28 -5.06 -17.42 14.33
N LEU A 29 -5.41 -16.15 14.11
CA LEU A 29 -6.72 -15.59 14.38
C LEU A 29 -7.72 -15.73 13.22
N GLU A 30 -7.23 -15.94 11.99
CA GLU A 30 -8.04 -16.38 10.84
C GLU A 30 -8.56 -17.81 11.07
N GLU A 31 -7.74 -18.68 11.65
CA GLU A 31 -8.11 -20.07 11.91
C GLU A 31 -9.21 -20.20 12.97
N ARG A 32 -9.06 -19.53 14.12
CA ARG A 32 -10.08 -19.48 15.18
C ARG A 32 -9.76 -18.39 16.22
N PRO A 33 -10.73 -17.99 17.06
CA PRO A 33 -10.44 -17.22 18.25
C PRO A 33 -9.49 -17.96 19.20
N ARG A 34 -8.50 -17.25 19.77
CA ARG A 34 -7.49 -17.83 20.66
C ARG A 34 -7.31 -17.01 21.95
N PRO A 35 -7.05 -17.67 23.10
CA PRO A 35 -6.70 -16.97 24.33
C PRO A 35 -5.30 -16.35 24.22
N ARG A 36 -5.08 -15.29 24.99
CA ARG A 36 -3.81 -14.55 24.99
C ARG A 36 -2.58 -15.44 25.21
N GLU A 37 -2.64 -16.33 26.19
CA GLU A 37 -1.48 -17.16 26.56
C GLU A 37 -1.06 -18.09 25.43
N GLU A 38 -2.02 -18.60 24.65
CA GLU A 38 -1.75 -19.41 23.46
C GLU A 38 -1.05 -18.58 22.36
N ILE A 39 -1.48 -17.33 22.17
CA ILE A 39 -0.87 -16.40 21.20
C ILE A 39 0.56 -16.02 21.63
N LEU A 40 0.78 -15.69 22.90
CA LEU A 40 2.10 -15.34 23.43
C LEU A 40 3.08 -16.50 23.26
N LYS A 41 2.63 -17.72 23.55
CA LYS A 41 3.42 -18.94 23.36
C LYS A 41 3.73 -19.20 21.88
N ALA A 42 2.74 -19.12 21.00
CA ALA A 42 2.93 -19.39 19.58
C ALA A 42 3.83 -18.36 18.87
N LEU A 43 3.83 -17.11 19.33
CA LEU A 43 4.66 -16.04 18.78
C LEU A 43 6.01 -15.88 19.50
N GLU A 44 6.21 -16.59 20.61
CA GLU A 44 7.39 -16.48 21.49
C GLU A 44 7.68 -15.02 21.90
N ILE A 45 6.65 -14.32 22.36
CA ILE A 45 6.74 -12.91 22.77
C ILE A 45 6.15 -12.65 24.15
N GLY A 46 6.65 -11.59 24.79
CA GLY A 46 6.05 -11.03 26.00
C GLY A 46 4.84 -10.13 25.73
N LEU A 47 4.10 -9.85 26.80
CA LEU A 47 2.85 -9.07 26.80
C LEU A 47 2.99 -7.68 26.16
N ARG A 48 4.08 -6.96 26.44
CA ARG A 48 4.35 -5.65 25.87
C ARG A 48 4.45 -5.70 24.35
N THR A 49 5.16 -6.70 23.81
CA THR A 49 5.31 -6.86 22.36
C THR A 49 3.98 -7.21 21.72
N PHE A 50 3.20 -8.10 22.34
CA PHE A 50 1.87 -8.46 21.86
C PHE A 50 0.96 -7.25 21.65
N TYR A 51 0.82 -6.38 22.65
CA TYR A 51 -0.01 -5.18 22.50
C TYR A 51 0.53 -4.19 21.46
N ARG A 52 1.86 -4.12 21.27
CA ARG A 52 2.47 -3.32 20.20
C ARG A 52 2.17 -3.88 18.80
N GLU A 53 2.03 -5.20 18.66
CA GLU A 53 1.59 -5.79 17.39
C GLU A 53 0.10 -5.55 17.16
N LEU A 54 -0.75 -5.63 18.19
CA LEU A 54 -2.17 -5.28 18.07
C LEU A 54 -2.38 -3.82 17.65
N ASP A 55 -1.62 -2.89 18.23
CA ASP A 55 -1.69 -1.47 17.85
C ASP A 55 -1.24 -1.27 16.39
N LEU A 56 -0.19 -1.97 15.96
CA LEU A 56 0.26 -1.89 14.57
C LEU A 56 -0.78 -2.47 13.59
N LEU A 57 -1.36 -3.63 13.89
CA LEU A 57 -2.46 -4.19 13.10
C LEU A 57 -3.60 -3.19 12.94
N ARG A 58 -3.99 -2.52 14.03
CA ARG A 58 -5.02 -1.49 14.01
C ARG A 58 -4.68 -0.33 13.07
N ARG A 59 -3.44 0.15 13.07
CA ARG A 59 -2.96 1.21 12.15
C ARG A 59 -2.99 0.76 10.68
N CYS A 60 -2.74 -0.53 10.43
CA CYS A 60 -2.87 -1.15 9.11
C CYS A 60 -4.33 -1.43 8.71
N GLY A 61 -5.30 -1.14 9.58
CA GLY A 61 -6.72 -1.37 9.33
C GLY A 61 -7.16 -2.82 9.57
N VAL A 62 -6.35 -3.61 10.26
CA VAL A 62 -6.70 -4.96 10.74
C VAL A 62 -7.15 -4.84 12.21
N ARG A 63 -8.45 -5.00 12.47
CA ARG A 63 -9.00 -4.92 13.82
C ARG A 63 -8.98 -6.30 14.48
N VAL A 64 -8.47 -6.38 15.69
CA VAL A 64 -8.57 -7.56 16.55
C VAL A 64 -9.51 -7.23 17.70
N ARG A 65 -10.53 -8.06 17.90
CA ARG A 65 -11.50 -7.94 19.00
C ARG A 65 -11.06 -8.85 20.14
N HIS A 66 -11.31 -8.41 21.37
CA HIS A 66 -11.09 -9.20 22.58
C HIS A 66 -12.44 -9.36 23.29
N LYS A 67 -12.94 -10.59 23.39
CA LYS A 67 -14.20 -10.93 24.05
C LYS A 67 -14.05 -12.28 24.73
N ASP A 68 -14.59 -12.44 25.94
CA ASP A 68 -14.57 -13.70 26.69
C ASP A 68 -13.15 -14.30 26.83
N ARG A 69 -12.15 -13.43 27.03
CA ARG A 69 -10.71 -13.77 27.11
C ARG A 69 -10.09 -14.31 25.80
N LEU A 70 -10.85 -14.29 24.71
CA LEU A 70 -10.42 -14.71 23.37
C LEU A 70 -10.18 -13.50 22.47
N TYR A 71 -9.13 -13.60 21.67
CA TYR A 71 -8.83 -12.66 20.60
C TYR A 71 -9.33 -13.24 19.28
N ALA A 72 -9.96 -12.41 18.45
CA ALA A 72 -10.48 -12.79 17.13
C ALA A 72 -10.33 -11.64 16.14
N LEU A 73 -10.26 -11.95 14.84
CA LEU A 73 -10.32 -10.91 13.81
C LEU A 73 -11.70 -10.26 13.77
N GLY A 74 -11.73 -8.94 13.59
CA GLY A 74 -12.96 -8.21 13.31
C GLY A 74 -13.46 -8.51 11.90
N ALA A 75 -14.79 -8.60 11.73
CA ALA A 75 -15.45 -8.89 10.46
C ALA A 75 -15.21 -7.84 9.37
N GLU A 76 -14.66 -6.67 9.72
CA GLU A 76 -14.44 -5.54 8.80
C GLU A 76 -13.24 -5.72 7.86
N ALA A 77 -12.38 -6.72 8.11
CA ALA A 77 -11.22 -6.98 7.28
C ALA A 77 -11.53 -8.07 6.23
N ALA A 78 -12.07 -7.67 5.07
CA ALA A 78 -12.32 -8.59 3.94
C ALA A 78 -11.05 -9.34 3.49
N ASP A 79 -9.89 -8.70 3.59
CA ASP A 79 -8.57 -9.31 3.43
C ASP A 79 -7.62 -8.72 4.49
N PRO A 80 -7.44 -9.37 5.66
CA PRO A 80 -6.58 -8.87 6.72
C PRO A 80 -5.10 -9.02 6.37
N ARG A 81 -4.73 -10.05 5.58
CA ARG A 81 -3.34 -10.31 5.19
C ARG A 81 -2.84 -9.28 4.17
N GLY A 82 -3.65 -8.91 3.18
CA GLY A 82 -3.31 -7.88 2.19
C GLY A 82 -3.15 -6.46 2.78
N ARG A 83 -3.55 -6.26 4.04
CA ARG A 83 -3.36 -5.01 4.79
C ARG A 83 -2.05 -4.96 5.56
N LEU A 84 -1.38 -6.09 5.75
CA LEU A 84 -0.14 -6.13 6.54
C LEU A 84 0.96 -5.33 5.84
N PRO A 85 1.80 -4.61 6.61
CA PRO A 85 3.01 -4.02 6.05
C PRO A 85 3.96 -5.14 5.66
N PHE A 86 4.56 -5.02 4.48
CA PHE A 86 5.63 -5.90 4.02
C PHE A 86 6.97 -5.22 4.34
N PRO A 87 7.98 -5.95 4.84
CA PRO A 87 9.30 -5.37 5.09
C PRO A 87 9.91 -4.88 3.76
N ASP A 88 10.86 -3.96 3.84
CA ASP A 88 11.61 -3.52 2.66
C ASP A 88 12.22 -4.76 1.96
N PRO A 89 11.88 -5.01 0.68
CA PRO A 89 12.27 -6.24 -0.01
C PRO A 89 13.75 -6.26 -0.41
N GLN A 90 14.49 -5.15 -0.26
CA GLN A 90 15.91 -5.05 -0.60
C GLN A 90 16.21 -5.42 -2.06
N LEU A 91 15.38 -4.94 -2.99
CA LEU A 91 15.52 -5.19 -4.43
C LEU A 91 16.44 -4.16 -5.09
N SER A 92 17.23 -4.62 -6.07
CA SER A 92 18.01 -3.78 -6.96
C SER A 92 17.15 -3.09 -8.03
N PHE A 93 17.71 -2.08 -8.70
CA PHE A 93 17.03 -1.42 -9.82
C PHE A 93 16.68 -2.38 -10.97
N ALA A 94 17.54 -3.37 -11.24
CA ALA A 94 17.29 -4.36 -12.29
C ALA A 94 16.07 -5.24 -11.96
N GLU A 95 15.99 -5.73 -10.73
CA GLU A 95 14.86 -6.55 -10.25
C GLU A 95 13.56 -5.73 -10.20
N ILE A 96 13.62 -4.47 -9.74
CA ILE A 96 12.44 -3.58 -9.78
C ILE A 96 12.00 -3.33 -11.23
N ALA A 97 12.93 -3.10 -12.16
CA ALA A 97 12.60 -2.90 -13.58
C ALA A 97 12.03 -4.16 -14.25
N GLU A 98 12.42 -5.35 -13.79
CA GLU A 98 11.78 -6.61 -14.19
C GLU A 98 10.35 -6.71 -13.67
N LEU A 99 10.12 -6.50 -12.37
CA LEU A 99 8.79 -6.55 -11.78
C LEU A 99 7.86 -5.44 -12.31
N ALA A 100 8.40 -4.28 -12.68
CA ALA A 100 7.67 -3.16 -13.26
C ALA A 100 7.05 -3.50 -14.63
N ARG A 101 7.57 -4.51 -15.34
CA ARG A 101 7.03 -4.96 -16.63
C ARG A 101 5.78 -5.84 -16.50
N CYS A 102 5.43 -6.30 -15.30
CA CYS A 102 4.23 -7.11 -15.10
C CYS A 102 2.96 -6.30 -15.38
N GLU A 103 2.01 -6.89 -16.12
CA GLU A 103 0.72 -6.27 -16.48
C GLU A 103 -0.32 -6.29 -15.34
N CYS A 104 0.12 -6.11 -14.09
CA CYS A 104 -0.73 -6.06 -12.91
C CYS A 104 -0.65 -4.70 -12.23
N GLU A 105 -1.60 -4.40 -11.35
CA GLU A 105 -1.63 -3.13 -10.61
C GLU A 105 -0.34 -2.89 -9.81
N ALA A 106 0.23 -3.95 -9.22
CA ALA A 106 1.49 -3.86 -8.50
C ALA A 106 2.66 -3.49 -9.41
N GLY A 107 2.76 -4.11 -10.60
CA GLY A 107 3.78 -3.79 -11.61
C GLY A 107 3.69 -2.34 -12.07
N ARG A 108 2.48 -1.83 -12.38
CA ARG A 108 2.26 -0.42 -12.74
C ARG A 108 2.67 0.57 -11.65
N ARG A 109 2.42 0.22 -10.38
CA ARG A 109 2.87 1.03 -9.23
C ARG A 109 4.39 1.04 -9.11
N LEU A 110 5.06 -0.10 -9.34
CA LEU A 110 6.51 -0.19 -9.37
C LEU A 110 7.11 0.61 -10.54
N ALA A 111 6.50 0.55 -11.72
CA ALA A 111 6.90 1.36 -12.88
C ALA A 111 6.83 2.86 -12.58
N SER A 112 5.69 3.32 -12.03
CA SER A 112 5.51 4.72 -11.65
C SER A 112 6.54 5.18 -10.59
N LEU A 113 6.87 4.30 -9.63
CA LEU A 113 7.89 4.58 -8.63
C LEU A 113 9.28 4.67 -9.26
N LEU A 114 9.63 3.73 -10.15
CA LEU A 114 10.90 3.70 -10.87
C LEU A 114 11.09 4.95 -11.73
N ASP A 115 10.06 5.38 -12.46
CA ASP A 115 10.07 6.60 -13.29
C ASP A 115 10.31 7.86 -12.44
N SER A 116 9.69 7.92 -11.25
CA SER A 116 9.85 9.05 -10.32
C SER A 116 11.26 9.17 -9.74
N ILE A 117 11.98 8.04 -9.57
CA ILE A 117 13.33 8.00 -9.01
C ILE A 117 14.38 8.24 -10.10
N THR A 118 14.18 7.64 -11.28
CA THR A 118 15.14 7.70 -12.39
C THR A 118 15.04 8.99 -13.21
N GLY A 119 14.03 9.83 -12.94
CA GLY A 119 13.80 11.08 -13.67
C GLY A 119 13.39 10.87 -15.13
N GLN A 120 13.02 9.66 -15.53
CA GLN A 120 12.52 9.37 -16.88
C GLN A 120 11.05 9.79 -17.07
N GLY A 121 10.39 10.25 -16.00
CA GLY A 121 9.09 10.91 -16.02
C GLY A 121 9.12 12.34 -16.59
N GLY A 122 9.23 12.46 -17.91
CA GLY A 122 8.73 13.61 -18.66
C GLY A 122 9.74 14.70 -19.03
N ARG A 123 10.29 14.64 -20.24
CA ARG A 123 10.58 15.87 -20.99
C ARG A 123 9.23 16.53 -21.28
N PRO A 124 8.93 17.75 -20.80
CA PRO A 124 7.70 18.43 -21.19
C PRO A 124 7.70 18.56 -22.71
N ALA A 125 6.59 18.18 -23.36
CA ALA A 125 6.41 18.41 -24.78
C ALA A 125 6.65 19.90 -25.07
N PRO A 126 7.43 20.25 -26.11
CA PRO A 126 7.68 21.65 -26.42
C PRO A 126 6.34 22.36 -26.65
N PRO A 127 6.17 23.61 -26.17
CA PRO A 127 4.93 24.33 -26.37
C PRO A 127 4.65 24.41 -27.86
N THR A 128 3.50 23.88 -28.28
CA THR A 128 3.00 24.05 -29.63
C THR A 128 2.77 25.53 -29.85
N ARG A 129 3.71 26.18 -30.54
CA ARG A 129 3.54 27.54 -31.07
C ARG A 129 2.31 27.49 -31.98
N ARG A 130 1.16 27.95 -31.48
CA ARG A 130 0.01 28.26 -32.31
C ARG A 130 0.49 29.29 -33.32
N ARG A 131 0.56 28.91 -34.60
CA ARG A 131 0.69 29.85 -35.72
C ARG A 131 -0.55 30.73 -35.67
N THR A 132 -0.40 31.95 -35.18
CA THR A 132 -1.30 33.05 -35.49
C THR A 132 -1.16 33.33 -36.99
N GLY A 133 -2.01 32.68 -37.78
CA GLY A 133 -2.27 33.08 -39.16
C GLY A 133 -3.06 34.40 -39.20
N PRO A 134 -2.95 35.17 -40.29
CA PRO A 134 -3.44 36.54 -40.34
C PRO A 134 -4.97 36.57 -40.47
N GLY A 135 -5.65 37.31 -39.58
CA GLY A 135 -7.08 37.58 -39.71
C GLY A 135 -7.36 38.54 -40.87
N PRO A 136 -8.46 38.35 -41.63
CA PRO A 136 -8.75 39.13 -42.83
C PRO A 136 -9.36 40.50 -42.49
N GLY A 137 -9.32 41.39 -43.47
CA GLY A 137 -9.58 42.82 -43.34
C GLY A 137 -10.99 43.20 -42.91
N ARG A 138 -11.10 44.42 -42.38
CA ARG A 138 -12.36 45.16 -42.30
C ARG A 138 -12.21 46.44 -43.11
N SER A 139 -12.81 46.41 -44.29
CA SER A 139 -13.28 47.58 -45.02
C SER A 139 -14.51 48.14 -44.31
N GLY A 140 -14.63 49.47 -44.27
CA GLY A 140 -15.81 50.17 -43.72
C GLY A 140 -15.52 51.62 -43.42
N GLY A 141 -15.69 52.49 -44.41
CA GLY A 141 -15.74 53.94 -44.23
C GLY A 141 -17.08 54.42 -43.69
N ASN A 142 -17.07 55.56 -43.00
CA ASN A 142 -17.98 56.71 -43.10
C ASN A 142 -17.75 57.63 -41.89
N LEU A 143 -17.15 58.79 -42.10
CA LEU A 143 -17.79 60.12 -42.15
C LEU A 143 -16.72 61.19 -42.34
#